data_AF-A0A951A094-F1
#
_entry.id   AF-A0A951A094-F1
#
_cell.length_a   1.000
_cell.length_b   1.000
_cell.length_c   1.000
_cell.angle_alpha   90.00
_cell.angle_beta   90.00
_cell.angle_gamma   90.00
#
_symmetry.space_group_name_H-M   'P 1'
#
loop_
_entity.id
_entity.type
_entity.pdbx_description
1 polymer ?
#
loop_
_entity_poly.entity_id
_entity_poly.type
_entity_poly.pdbx_seq_one_letter_code
_entity_poly.pdbx_strand_id
1 'polypeptide(L)' 'MISALFFDVFGTLVDWRSSIAREAKALLGPLGLDLDWSGFAEAWRAEYQPSMEEVRSG' A
#
# COMPACT_ATOMS: atom_id res chain seq x y z
N MET A 1 -28.97 -9.89 -18.81
CA MET A 1 -27.73 -9.28 -19.36
C MET A 1 -27.03 -8.60 -18.20
N ILE A 2 -25.73 -8.81 -18.01
CA ILE A 2 -24.95 -8.04 -17.02
C ILE A 2 -24.59 -6.70 -17.65
N SER A 3 -24.78 -5.61 -16.90
CA SER A 3 -24.66 -4.24 -17.40
C SER A 3 -23.45 -3.48 -16.84
N ALA A 4 -22.86 -3.96 -15.75
CA ALA A 4 -21.69 -3.35 -15.12
C ALA A 4 -20.88 -4.38 -14.33
N LEU A 5 -19.57 -4.12 -14.22
CA LEU A 5 -18.61 -4.86 -13.41
C LEU A 5 -17.78 -3.84 -12.63
N PHE A 6 -17.69 -4.02 -11.31
CA PHE A 6 -16.87 -3.20 -10.43
C PHE A 6 -15.71 -4.03 -9.92
N PHE A 7 -14.55 -3.41 -9.85
CA PHE A 7 -13.32 -4.04 -9.38
C PHE A 7 -12.76 -3.22 -8.24
N ASP A 8 -12.36 -3.92 -7.19
CA ASP A 8 -11.36 -3.39 -6.28
C ASP A 8 -10.05 -3.14 -7.06
N VAL A 9 -9.21 -2.22 -6.59
CA VAL A 9 -8.01 -1.78 -7.32
C VAL A 9 -6.73 -2.36 -6.70
N PHE A 10 -6.49 -2.13 -5.40
CA PHE A 10 -5.24 -2.48 -4.76
C PHE A 10 -5.16 -3.98 -4.46
N GLY A 11 -4.27 -4.69 -5.17
CA GLY A 11 -4.10 -6.14 -5.06
C GLY A 11 -4.95 -6.90 -6.08
N THR A 12 -6.12 -6.37 -6.44
CA THR A 12 -6.97 -6.93 -7.49
C THR A 12 -6.47 -6.54 -8.89
N LEU A 13 -6.16 -5.27 -9.12
CA LEU A 13 -5.71 -4.75 -10.42
C LEU A 13 -4.23 -4.32 -10.42
N VAL A 14 -3.69 -3.93 -9.27
CA VAL A 14 -2.31 -3.43 -9.17
C VAL A 14 -1.51 -4.11 -8.07
N ASP A 15 -0.24 -4.42 -8.36
CA ASP A 15 0.75 -4.83 -7.36
C ASP A 15 1.27 -3.61 -6.61
N TRP A 16 0.54 -3.24 -5.55
CA TRP A 16 0.90 -2.13 -4.69
C TRP A 16 2.13 -2.45 -3.83
N ARG A 17 2.31 -3.70 -3.38
CA ARG A 17 3.36 -4.06 -2.41
C ARG A 17 4.74 -3.85 -3.01
N SER A 18 4.99 -4.43 -4.18
CA SER A 18 6.29 -4.30 -4.85
C SER A 18 6.53 -2.88 -5.35
N SER A 19 5.47 -2.18 -5.78
CA SER A 19 5.58 -0.79 -6.23
C SER A 19 6.03 0.12 -5.08
N ILE A 20 5.39 0.02 -3.92
CA ILE A 20 5.74 0.84 -2.75
C ILE A 20 7.13 0.51 -2.23
N ALA A 21 7.48 -0.78 -2.12
CA ALA A 21 8.82 -1.18 -1.69
C ALA A 21 9.91 -0.59 -2.62
N ARG A 22 9.69 -0.64 -3.94
CA ARG A 22 10.61 -0.07 -4.93
C ARG A 22 10.73 1.44 -4.81
N GLU A 23 9.61 2.17 -4.75
CA GLU A 23 9.63 3.64 -4.67
C GLU A 23 10.20 4.11 -3.33
N ALA A 24 9.87 3.44 -2.22
CA ALA A 24 10.44 3.74 -0.90
C ALA A 24 11.96 3.57 -0.91
N LYS A 25 12.48 2.46 -1.47
CA LYS A 25 13.92 2.27 -1.63
C LYS A 25 14.57 3.37 -2.48
N ALA A 26 13.94 3.73 -3.60
CA ALA A 26 14.47 4.74 -4.52
C ALA A 26 14.52 6.13 -3.88
N LEU A 27 13.53 6.49 -3.07
CA LEU A 27 13.44 7.81 -2.42
C LEU A 27 14.25 7.89 -1.13
N LEU A 28 14.21 6.85 -0.30
CA LEU A 28 14.78 6.85 1.05
C LEU A 28 16.19 6.25 1.11
N GLY A 29 16.53 5.32 0.22
CA GLY A 29 17.86 4.72 0.13
C GLY A 29 18.99 5.76 -0.02
N PRO A 30 18.86 6.78 -0.89
CA PRO A 30 19.85 7.85 -1.01
C PRO A 30 20.07 8.67 0.27
N LEU A 31 19.13 8.64 1.23
CA LEU A 31 19.26 9.29 2.53
C LEU A 31 20.08 8.45 3.53
N GLY A 32 20.62 7.29 3.11
CA GLY A 32 21.39 6.38 3.94
C GLY A 32 20.54 5.41 4.76
N LEU A 33 19.23 5.33 4.48
CA LEU A 33 18.34 4.36 5.12
C LEU A 33 18.50 2.99 4.45
N ASP A 34 18.78 1.98 5.27
CA ASP A 34 18.83 0.57 4.86
C ASP A 34 17.76 -0.20 5.64
N LEU A 35 16.69 -0.57 4.96
CA LEU A 35 15.50 -1.20 5.54
C LEU A 35 15.13 -2.43 4.73
N ASP A 36 14.38 -3.35 5.35
CA ASP A 36 13.57 -4.29 4.57
C ASP A 36 12.42 -3.52 3.91
N TRP A 37 12.59 -3.20 2.63
CA TRP A 37 11.61 -2.43 1.86
C TRP A 37 10.29 -3.15 1.66
N SER A 38 10.29 -4.49 1.66
CA SER A 38 9.04 -5.26 1.58
C SER A 38 8.31 -5.20 2.92
N GLY A 39 9.04 -5.41 4.02
CA GLY A 39 8.51 -5.23 5.38
C GLY A 39 8.02 -3.80 5.63
N PHE A 40 8.71 -2.79 5.10
CA PHE A 40 8.25 -1.39 5.14
C PHE A 40 6.90 -1.20 4.43
N ALA A 41 6.75 -1.73 3.21
CA ALA A 41 5.50 -1.62 2.46
C ALA A 41 4.32 -2.31 3.17
N GLU A 42 4.58 -3.45 3.82
CA GLU A 42 3.60 -4.17 4.63
C GLU A 42 3.21 -3.39 5.89
N ALA A 43 4.19 -2.89 6.65
CA ALA A 43 3.94 -2.07 7.82
C ALA A 43 3.16 -0.79 7.46
N TRP A 44 3.55 -0.13 6.37
CA TRP A 44 2.83 1.04 5.87
C TRP A 44 1.37 0.73 5.51
N ARG A 45 1.10 -0.43 4.88
CA ARG A 45 -0.27 -0.84 4.56
C ARG A 45 -1.07 -1.23 5.80
N ALA A 46 -0.43 -1.76 6.84
CA ALA A 46 -1.09 -2.14 8.07
C ALA A 46 -1.76 -0.96 8.78
N GLU A 47 -1.20 0.25 8.64
CA GLU A 47 -1.78 1.49 9.20
C GLU A 47 -3.09 1.93 8.53
N TYR A 48 -3.39 1.42 7.32
CA TYR A 48 -4.60 1.84 6.59
C TYR A 48 -5.89 1.50 7.33
N GLN A 49 -6.00 0.29 7.89
CA GLN A 49 -7.24 -0.12 8.57
C GLN A 49 -7.48 0.67 9.87
N PRO A 50 -6.50 0.82 10.77
CA PRO A 50 -6.62 1.70 11.93
C PRO A 50 -7.03 3.14 11.56
N SER A 51 -6.37 3.77 10.58
CA SER A 51 -6.72 5.13 10.17
C SER A 51 -8.13 5.24 9.58
N MET A 52 -8.60 4.21 8.87
CA MET A 52 -9.96 4.17 8.34
C MET A 52 -11.00 3.90 9.42
N GLU A 53 -10.63 3.23 10.51
CA GLU A 53 -11.54 2.93 11.61
C GLU A 53 -12.01 4.21 12.31
N GLU A 54 -11.10 5.17 12.52
CA GLU A 54 -11.45 6.49 13.09
C GLU A 54 -12.55 7.19 12.27
N VAL A 55 -12.49 7.08 10.93
CA VAL A 55 -13.50 7.65 10.04
C VAL A 55 -14.82 6.86 10.08
N ARG A 56 -14.74 5.54 10.26
CA ARG A 56 -15.92 4.65 10.32
C ARG A 56 -16.67 4.75 11.63
N SER A 57 -15.98 5.04 12.74
CA SER A 57 -16.59 5.12 14.08
C SER A 57 -17.37 6.41 14.33
N GLY A 58 -17.23 7.43 13.47
CA GLY A 58 -17.82 8.77 13.65
C GLY A 58 -17.12 9.58 14.73
#